data_AF-A0A955UW88-F1
#
_entry.id   AF-A0A955UW88-F1
#
_cell.length_a   1.000
_cell.length_b   1.000
_cell.length_c   1.000
_cell.angle_alpha   90.00
_cell.angle_beta   90.00
_cell.angle_gamma   90.00
#
_symmetry.space_group_name_H-M   'P 1'
#
loop_
_entity.id
_entity.type
_entity.pdbx_description
1 polymer ?
#
loop_
_entity_poly.entity_id
_entity_poly.type
_entity_poly.pdbx_seq_one_letter_code
_entity_poly.pdbx_strand_id
1 'polypeptide(L)'
;MSDPKTAHAPRRASAAATLVAACAVLAGALVACEIAAGLFRPWNDARLAPAAGLLHGYGLYVGPGETGPLWSWIYGPVGPFAYLPAAWLPTPATAVAAGLVWTAALVLGSGRAL
;
A
#
# COMPACT_ATOMS: atom_id res chain seq x y z
N MET A 1 19.07 60.04 -9.91
CA MET A 1 19.34 59.23 -11.12
C MET A 1 19.78 57.85 -10.64
N SER A 2 18.85 56.90 -10.75
CA SER A 2 18.99 55.42 -10.71
C SER A 2 19.61 54.73 -9.50
N ASP A 3 18.73 54.14 -8.68
CA ASP A 3 18.98 52.95 -7.84
C ASP A 3 19.16 51.71 -8.76
N PRO A 4 19.94 50.67 -8.39
CA PRO A 4 19.26 49.54 -7.76
C PRO A 4 20.11 48.77 -6.74
N LYS A 5 19.63 48.73 -5.49
CA LYS A 5 19.74 47.55 -4.62
C LYS A 5 19.14 46.32 -5.32
N THR A 6 19.98 45.56 -6.00
CA THR A 6 19.63 44.25 -6.55
C THR A 6 19.42 43.25 -5.41
N ALA A 7 18.16 42.98 -5.09
CA ALA A 7 17.73 41.97 -4.15
C ALA A 7 18.18 40.56 -4.62
N HIS A 8 19.24 40.02 -4.02
CA HIS A 8 19.64 38.63 -4.19
C HIS A 8 18.82 37.69 -3.28
N ALA A 9 17.61 37.34 -3.69
CA ALA A 9 16.95 36.09 -3.30
C ALA A 9 15.83 35.78 -4.33
N PRO A 10 15.85 34.61 -5.02
CA PRO A 10 15.28 33.40 -4.42
C PRO A 10 15.92 32.07 -4.91
N ARG A 11 17.25 31.96 -5.04
CA ARG A 11 17.90 30.70 -5.48
C ARG A 11 17.63 29.50 -4.54
N ARG A 12 17.45 29.76 -3.23
CA ARG A 12 17.22 28.73 -2.21
C ARG A 12 15.81 28.13 -2.26
N ALA A 13 14.79 28.92 -2.60
CA ALA A 13 13.41 28.44 -2.74
C ALA A 13 13.26 27.50 -3.95
N SER A 14 13.98 27.79 -5.04
CA SER A 14 14.04 26.92 -6.23
C SER A 14 14.76 25.59 -5.92
N ALA A 15 15.90 25.63 -5.24
CA ALA A 15 16.64 24.42 -4.85
C ALA A 15 15.84 23.50 -3.91
N ALA A 16 15.12 24.05 -2.94
CA ALA A 16 14.26 23.27 -2.05
C ALA A 16 13.10 22.62 -2.82
N ALA A 17 12.44 23.35 -3.72
CA ALA A 17 11.39 22.81 -4.56
C ALA A 17 11.89 21.68 -5.48
N THR A 18 13.07 21.85 -6.09
CA THR A 18 13.71 20.80 -6.91
C THR A 18 14.05 19.57 -6.08
N LEU A 19 14.58 19.74 -4.87
CA LEU A 19 14.89 18.62 -3.96
C LEU A 19 13.62 17.86 -3.57
N VAL A 20 12.55 18.57 -3.19
CA VAL A 20 11.26 17.96 -2.85
C VAL A 20 10.69 17.20 -4.04
N ALA A 21 10.72 17.77 -5.24
CA ALA A 21 10.26 17.10 -6.45
C ALA A 21 11.09 15.84 -6.74
N ALA A 22 12.43 15.90 -6.61
CA ALA A 22 13.30 14.76 -6.79
C ALA A 22 13.02 13.64 -5.77
N CYS A 23 12.83 13.99 -4.50
CA CYS A 23 12.44 13.04 -3.46
C CYS A 23 11.08 12.39 -3.73
N ALA A 24 10.09 13.16 -4.20
CA ALA A 24 8.77 12.64 -4.54
C ALA A 24 8.83 11.66 -5.72
N VAL A 25 9.60 11.97 -6.76
CA VAL A 25 9.83 11.07 -7.90
C VAL A 25 10.52 9.78 -7.45
N LEU A 26 11.57 9.89 -6.64
CA LEU A 26 12.27 8.72 -6.10
C LEU A 26 11.34 7.85 -5.24
N ALA A 27 10.57 8.45 -4.33
CA ALA A 27 9.60 7.74 -3.52
C ALA A 27 8.55 7.02 -4.37
N GLY A 28 8.02 7.70 -5.40
CA GLY A 28 7.08 7.09 -6.36
C GLY A 28 7.69 5.90 -7.11
N ALA A 29 8.94 6.02 -7.56
CA ALA A 29 9.65 4.93 -8.22
C ALA A 29 9.86 3.73 -7.29
N LEU A 30 10.25 3.96 -6.04
CA LEU A 30 10.42 2.92 -5.03
C LEU A 30 9.09 2.19 -4.72
N VAL A 31 7.99 2.94 -4.59
CA VAL A 31 6.66 2.35 -4.40
C VAL A 31 6.27 1.48 -5.60
N ALA A 32 6.49 1.96 -6.82
CA ALA A 32 6.21 1.17 -8.03
C ALA A 32 7.06 -0.12 -8.08
N CYS A 33 8.35 -0.04 -7.72
CA CYS A 33 9.23 -1.20 -7.63
C CYS A 33 8.76 -2.19 -6.55
N GLU A 34 8.34 -1.73 -5.37
CA GLU A 34 7.81 -2.60 -4.31
C GLU A 34 6.48 -3.27 -4.70
N ILE A 35 5.60 -2.57 -5.43
CA ILE A 35 4.38 -3.19 -5.96
C ILE A 35 4.75 -4.30 -6.96
N ALA A 36 5.66 -4.03 -7.89
CA ALA A 36 6.11 -5.03 -8.86
C ALA A 36 6.79 -6.24 -8.20
N ALA A 37 7.67 -6.00 -7.24
CA ALA A 37 8.33 -7.06 -6.48
C ALA A 37 7.35 -7.84 -5.58
N GLY A 38 6.35 -7.15 -5.04
CA GLY A 38 5.33 -7.71 -4.17
C GLY A 38 4.49 -8.81 -4.83
N LEU A 39 4.30 -8.77 -6.14
CA LEU A 39 3.58 -9.81 -6.89
C LEU A 39 4.24 -11.20 -6.78
N PHE A 40 5.53 -11.25 -6.43
CA PHE A 40 6.30 -12.48 -6.31
C PHE A 40 6.64 -12.84 -4.85
N ARG A 41 6.11 -12.09 -3.87
CA ARG A 41 6.34 -12.38 -2.45
C ARG A 41 5.23 -13.31 -1.93
N PRO A 42 5.53 -14.55 -1.52
CA PRO A 42 4.53 -15.55 -1.14
C PRO A 42 3.68 -15.12 0.07
N TRP A 43 4.20 -14.22 0.89
CA TRP A 43 3.47 -13.67 2.04
C TRP A 43 2.28 -12.80 1.66
N ASN A 44 2.24 -12.23 0.45
CA ASN A 44 1.11 -11.41 0.02
C ASN A 44 -0.12 -12.29 -0.28
N ASP A 45 0.10 -13.44 -0.92
CA ASP A 45 -0.95 -14.43 -1.16
C ASP A 45 -1.51 -14.95 0.17
N ALA A 46 -0.62 -15.33 1.10
CA ALA A 46 -1.00 -15.83 2.41
C ALA A 46 -1.81 -14.81 3.23
N ARG A 47 -1.53 -13.51 3.09
CA ARG A 47 -2.27 -12.42 3.75
C ARG A 47 -3.63 -12.17 3.12
N LEU A 48 -3.76 -12.39 1.82
CA LEU A 48 -5.01 -12.19 1.07
C LEU A 48 -5.95 -13.40 1.15
N ALA A 49 -5.41 -14.61 1.32
CA ALA A 49 -6.17 -15.86 1.33
C ALA A 49 -7.36 -15.88 2.31
N PRO A 50 -7.27 -15.33 3.54
CA PRO A 50 -8.42 -15.32 4.44
C PRO A 50 -9.52 -14.34 4.02
N ALA A 51 -9.17 -13.24 3.35
CA ALA A 51 -10.15 -12.34 2.75
C ALA A 51 -10.89 -13.04 1.59
N ALA A 52 -10.18 -13.78 0.75
CA ALA A 52 -10.79 -14.63 -0.27
C ALA A 52 -11.65 -15.74 0.36
N GLY A 53 -11.21 -16.33 1.47
CA GLY A 53 -11.97 -17.33 2.24
C GLY A 53 -13.29 -16.80 2.76
N LEU A 54 -13.29 -15.59 3.33
CA LEU A 54 -14.51 -14.90 3.77
C LEU A 54 -15.55 -14.77 2.65
N LEU A 55 -15.11 -14.43 1.44
CA LEU A 55 -15.99 -14.31 0.27
C LEU A 55 -16.64 -15.64 -0.14
N HIS A 56 -16.06 -16.77 0.26
CA HIS A 56 -16.59 -18.12 0.03
C HIS A 56 -17.32 -18.69 1.26
N GLY A 57 -17.56 -17.87 2.28
CA GLY A 57 -18.29 -18.26 3.49
C GLY A 57 -17.45 -18.99 4.55
N TYR A 58 -16.12 -19.02 4.40
CA TYR A 58 -15.25 -19.59 5.43
C TYR A 58 -15.02 -18.60 6.58
N GLY A 59 -15.13 -19.09 7.81
CA GLY A 59 -14.84 -18.29 9.01
C GLY A 59 -13.35 -17.97 9.16
N LEU A 60 -13.03 -16.83 9.77
CA LEU A 60 -11.65 -16.43 10.09
C LEU A 60 -11.03 -17.20 11.26
N TYR A 61 -11.88 -17.68 12.16
CA TYR A 61 -11.50 -18.46 13.33
C TYR A 61 -12.39 -19.70 13.31
N VAL A 62 -11.76 -20.86 13.16
CA VAL A 62 -12.45 -22.15 13.11
C VAL A 62 -12.49 -22.71 14.53
N GLY A 63 -13.69 -22.98 15.03
CA GLY A 63 -13.92 -23.56 16.35
C GLY A 63 -13.70 -25.09 16.38
N PRO A 64 -13.64 -25.71 17.56
CA PRO A 64 -13.58 -27.16 17.69
C PRO A 64 -14.78 -27.83 17.01
N GLY A 65 -14.52 -28.78 16.10
CA GLY A 65 -15.57 -29.51 15.37
C GLY A 65 -16.09 -28.81 14.11
N GLU A 66 -15.60 -27.61 13.78
CA GLU A 66 -15.89 -26.94 12.52
C GLU A 66 -14.93 -27.39 11.41
N THR A 67 -15.46 -27.53 10.19
CA THR A 67 -14.67 -27.90 9.00
C THR A 67 -14.36 -26.65 8.19
N GLY A 68 -13.09 -26.42 7.86
CA GLY A 68 -12.70 -25.29 7.03
C GLY A 68 -11.18 -25.14 6.88
N PRO A 69 -10.74 -24.19 6.05
CA PRO A 69 -9.34 -23.85 5.92
C PRO A 69 -8.79 -23.31 7.25
N LEU A 70 -7.68 -23.88 7.69
CA LEU A 70 -6.92 -23.36 8.83
C LEU A 70 -5.98 -22.25 8.35
N TRP A 71 -6.26 -21.03 8.79
CA TRP A 71 -5.43 -19.87 8.48
C TRP A 71 -4.18 -19.84 9.38
N SER A 72 -3.00 -20.02 8.79
CA SER A 72 -1.72 -19.93 9.51
C SER A 72 -1.28 -18.46 9.62
N TRP A 73 -1.91 -17.72 10.54
CA TRP A 73 -1.64 -16.30 10.75
C TRP A 73 -1.66 -15.89 12.22
N ILE A 74 -1.06 -14.74 12.52
CA ILE A 74 -0.91 -14.19 13.87
C ILE A 74 -1.63 -12.84 14.04
N TYR A 75 -2.35 -12.39 13.01
CA TYR A 75 -2.95 -11.06 12.97
C TYR A 75 -4.41 -11.10 13.40
N GLY A 76 -4.90 -9.97 13.94
CA GLY A 76 -6.32 -9.79 14.23
C GLY A 76 -7.19 -9.70 12.96
N PRO A 77 -8.53 -9.66 13.10
CA PRO A 77 -9.45 -9.80 11.99
C PRO A 77 -9.47 -8.58 11.05
N VAL A 78 -8.87 -7.46 11.46
CA VAL A 78 -8.88 -6.20 10.71
C VAL A 78 -8.24 -6.33 9.33
N GLY A 79 -7.13 -7.07 9.21
CA GLY A 79 -6.42 -7.26 7.93
C GLY A 79 -7.32 -7.81 6.82
N PRO A 80 -7.93 -8.99 6.99
CA PRO A 80 -8.89 -9.58 6.05
C PRO A 80 -9.94 -8.62 5.54
N PHE A 81 -10.61 -7.91 6.47
CA PHE A 81 -11.68 -7.00 6.13
C PHE A 81 -11.16 -5.82 5.31
N ALA A 82 -9.96 -5.32 5.64
CA ALA A 82 -9.32 -4.26 4.88
C ALA A 82 -8.95 -4.68 3.43
N TYR A 83 -8.74 -5.97 3.17
CA TYR A 83 -8.42 -6.51 1.85
C TYR A 83 -9.61 -7.12 1.09
N LEU A 84 -10.82 -7.13 1.66
CA LEU A 84 -12.01 -7.66 0.98
C LEU A 84 -12.24 -7.07 -0.42
N PRO A 85 -12.10 -5.74 -0.66
CA PRO A 85 -12.28 -5.20 -2.00
C PRO A 85 -11.30 -5.77 -3.03
N ALA A 86 -10.06 -6.04 -2.62
CA ALA A 86 -9.05 -6.63 -3.49
C ALA A 86 -9.32 -8.12 -3.74
N ALA A 87 -9.80 -8.84 -2.73
CA ALA A 87 -10.13 -10.26 -2.81
C ALA A 87 -11.32 -10.57 -3.74
N TRP A 88 -12.14 -9.58 -4.11
CA TRP A 88 -13.20 -9.73 -5.12
C TRP A 88 -12.67 -9.88 -6.55
N LEU A 89 -11.40 -9.59 -6.80
CA LEU A 89 -10.85 -9.73 -8.15
C LEU A 89 -10.70 -11.20 -8.56
N PRO A 90 -10.95 -11.51 -9.84
CA PRO A 90 -11.21 -12.88 -10.28
C PRO A 90 -9.96 -13.78 -10.31
N THR A 91 -8.75 -13.22 -10.26
CA THR A 91 -7.51 -14.00 -10.29
C THR A 91 -6.63 -13.67 -9.10
N PRO A 92 -5.87 -14.64 -8.55
CA PRO A 92 -4.95 -14.38 -7.44
C PRO A 92 -3.97 -13.23 -7.75
N ALA A 93 -3.42 -13.20 -8.97
CA ALA A 93 -2.48 -12.16 -9.39
C ALA A 93 -3.11 -10.76 -9.39
N THR A 94 -4.35 -10.61 -9.88
CA THR A 94 -5.04 -9.31 -9.91
C THR A 94 -5.47 -8.88 -8.50
N ALA A 95 -5.90 -9.83 -7.67
CA ALA A 95 -6.27 -9.59 -6.29
C ALA A 95 -5.06 -9.13 -5.45
N VAL A 96 -3.90 -9.76 -5.62
CA VAL A 96 -2.65 -9.35 -4.96
C VAL A 96 -2.19 -7.98 -5.46
N ALA A 97 -2.23 -7.74 -6.77
CA ALA A 97 -1.88 -6.44 -7.35
C ALA A 97 -2.74 -5.31 -6.76
N ALA A 98 -4.06 -5.52 -6.68
CA ALA A 98 -4.96 -4.56 -6.08
C ALA A 98 -4.71 -4.37 -4.58
N GLY A 99 -4.43 -5.45 -3.84
CA GLY A 99 -4.06 -5.37 -2.43
C GLY A 99 -2.79 -4.55 -2.19
N LEU A 100 -1.79 -4.68 -3.06
CA LEU A 100 -0.55 -3.91 -3.00
C LEU A 100 -0.79 -2.42 -3.29
N VAL A 101 -1.56 -2.11 -4.34
CA VAL A 101 -1.95 -0.72 -4.67
C VAL A 101 -2.77 -0.10 -3.54
N TRP A 102 -3.71 -0.85 -2.98
CA TRP A 102 -4.53 -0.43 -1.85
C TRP A 102 -3.68 -0.12 -0.61
N THR A 103 -2.73 -0.99 -0.30
CA THR A 103 -1.78 -0.78 0.80
C THR A 103 -0.96 0.49 0.60
N ALA A 104 -0.42 0.68 -0.61
CA ALA A 104 0.34 1.89 -0.94
C ALA A 104 -0.54 3.15 -0.77
N ALA A 105 -1.79 3.11 -1.24
CA ALA A 105 -2.72 4.23 -1.08
C ALA A 105 -3.02 4.54 0.39
N LEU A 106 -3.23 3.52 1.23
CA LEU A 106 -3.47 3.71 2.68
C LEU A 106 -2.26 4.32 3.39
N VAL A 107 -1.04 3.86 3.05
CA VAL A 107 0.20 4.39 3.65
C VAL A 107 0.48 5.82 3.21
N LEU A 108 0.28 6.14 1.93
CA LEU A 108 0.45 7.50 1.41
C LEU A 108 -0.66 8.44 1.91
N GLY A 109 -1.87 7.93 2.10
CA GLY A 109 -3.01 8.68 2.64
C GLY A 109 -2.88 8.99 4.14
N SER A 110 -2.35 8.06 4.93
CA SER A 110 -2.16 8.25 6.38
C SER A 110 -1.08 9.28 6.70
N GLY A 111 -0.11 9.49 5.80
CA GLY A 111 0.89 10.55 5.93
C GLY A 111 0.35 11.98 5.84
N ARG A 112 -0.93 12.18 5.46
CA ARG A 112 -1.57 13.51 5.42
C ARG A 112 -2.21 13.91 6.76
N ALA A 113 -2.20 13.03 7.76
CA ALA A 113 -2.86 13.21 9.06
C ALA A 113 -1.89 13.56 10.22
N LEU A 114 -0.59 13.72 9.93
CA LEU A 114 0.45 14.20 10.85
C LEU A 114 0.99 15.55 10.37
#